data_AF-A0AA87ZT50-F1
#
_entry.id   AF-A0AA87ZT50-F1
#
_cell.length_a   1.000
_cell.length_b   1.000
_cell.length_c   1.000
_cell.angle_alpha   90.00
_cell.angle_beta   90.00
_cell.angle_gamma   90.00
#
_symmetry.space_group_name_H-M   'P 1'
#
loop_
_entity.id
_entity.type
_entity.pdbx_description
1 polymer ?
#
loop_
_entity_poly.entity_id
_entity_poly.type
_entity_poly.pdbx_seq_one_letter_code
_entity_poly.pdbx_strand_id
1 'polypeptide(L)'
;MDPEYDVLPEEDIDLIEEFVPVPLFMDRPTRNVPLKRLFLLHTIKGAFVGSQEHLDATKQLDDIISKRRQEEHNIDHMKKSLFGQPFRNQTCFNSLMGIYEKICGHLSPYVSKHERDIADLCDAGVTASQMAEASVQTCQLN
;
A
#
# COMPACT_ATOMS: atom_id res chain seq x y z
N MET A 1 -32.42 -9.57 40.13
CA MET A 1 -31.80 -10.91 40.02
C MET A 1 -31.58 -11.11 38.54
N ASP A 2 -30.56 -10.42 38.06
CA ASP A 2 -30.17 -10.34 36.65
C ASP A 2 -29.04 -11.34 36.42
N PRO A 3 -28.99 -12.02 35.27
CA PRO A 3 -27.90 -12.94 34.98
C PRO A 3 -26.67 -12.16 34.52
N GLU A 4 -25.53 -12.54 35.10
CA GLU A 4 -24.18 -12.15 34.70
C GLU A 4 -23.98 -12.30 33.19
N TYR A 5 -23.62 -11.21 32.54
CA TYR A 5 -23.01 -11.20 31.22
C TYR A 5 -21.54 -11.56 31.42
N ASP A 6 -21.13 -12.75 30.97
CA ASP A 6 -19.72 -13.13 30.94
C ASP A 6 -18.96 -12.17 30.02
N VAL A 7 -18.16 -11.31 30.64
CA VAL A 7 -17.17 -10.45 29.99
C VAL A 7 -16.02 -11.36 29.55
N LEU A 8 -15.88 -11.54 28.25
CA LEU A 8 -14.69 -12.19 27.68
C LEU A 8 -13.45 -11.32 28.01
N PRO A 9 -12.33 -11.93 28.41
CA PRO A 9 -11.13 -11.20 28.82
C PRO A 9 -10.55 -10.37 27.67
N GLU A 10 -10.18 -9.12 27.95
CA GLU A 10 -9.68 -8.12 27.01
C GLU A 10 -8.29 -8.43 26.41
N GLU A 11 -7.72 -9.61 26.65
CA GLU A 11 -6.33 -9.93 26.25
C GLU A 11 -6.19 -10.58 24.85
N ASP A 12 -7.28 -10.89 24.15
CA ASP A 12 -7.23 -11.52 22.82
C ASP A 12 -7.42 -10.53 21.64
N ILE A 13 -7.62 -9.24 21.90
CA ILE A 13 -7.87 -8.22 20.86
C ILE A 13 -6.57 -7.60 20.30
N ASP A 14 -5.46 -7.71 21.03
CA ASP A 14 -4.19 -7.03 20.66
C ASP A 14 -3.31 -7.80 19.66
N LEU A 15 -3.66 -9.02 19.27
CA LEU A 15 -2.88 -9.79 18.29
C LEU A 15 -3.18 -9.47 16.81
N ILE A 16 -4.07 -8.51 16.53
CA ILE A 16 -4.48 -8.17 15.16
C ILE A 16 -4.02 -6.77 14.71
N GLU A 17 -3.57 -5.89 15.61
CA GLU A 17 -3.27 -4.50 15.26
C GLU A 17 -1.78 -4.11 15.16
N GLU A 18 -0.81 -4.97 15.49
CA GLU A 18 0.60 -4.52 15.57
C GLU A 18 1.49 -4.77 14.33
N PHE A 19 0.93 -5.08 13.15
CA PHE A 19 1.74 -5.36 11.94
C PHE A 19 1.45 -4.45 10.74
N VAL A 20 1.22 -3.16 10.97
CA VAL A 20 1.33 -2.17 9.88
C VAL A 20 2.11 -0.95 10.34
N PRO A 21 3.39 -0.85 9.94
CA PRO A 21 3.71 0.32 9.14
C PRO A 21 4.71 0.00 8.02
N VAL A 22 4.24 -0.01 6.77
CA VAL A 22 5.04 0.46 5.63
C VAL A 22 4.12 1.21 4.68
N PRO A 23 4.16 2.56 4.64
CA PRO A 23 3.57 3.27 3.52
C PRO A 23 4.58 3.16 2.37
N LEU A 24 4.21 2.57 1.23
CA LEU A 24 4.73 2.92 -0.11
C LEU A 24 4.23 1.93 -1.19
N PHE A 25 2.94 1.97 -1.48
CA PHE A 25 2.39 2.15 -2.82
C PHE A 25 0.89 1.90 -2.72
N MET A 26 0.09 2.92 -3.04
CA MET A 26 -1.33 2.85 -3.39
C MET A 26 -1.87 1.43 -3.51
N ASP A 27 -2.44 0.93 -2.42
CA ASP A 27 -3.34 -0.21 -2.50
C ASP A 27 -4.44 0.20 -3.47
N ARG A 28 -4.37 -0.33 -4.70
CA ARG A 28 -5.60 -0.53 -5.47
C ARG A 28 -6.35 -1.57 -4.64
N PRO A 29 -7.45 -1.23 -3.96
CA PRO A 29 -8.25 -2.23 -3.29
C PRO A 29 -8.98 -2.95 -4.41
N THR A 30 -8.37 -3.98 -5.00
CA THR A 30 -9.13 -4.93 -5.79
C THR A 30 -10.01 -5.66 -4.79
N ARG A 31 -11.29 -5.27 -4.75
CA ARG A 31 -12.37 -5.89 -3.95
C ARG A 31 -12.66 -7.33 -4.37
N ASN A 32 -11.64 -8.13 -4.66
CA ASN A 32 -11.76 -9.53 -5.04
C ASN A 32 -10.93 -10.35 -4.07
N VAL A 33 -11.44 -10.54 -2.85
CA VAL A 33 -10.94 -11.63 -2.01
C VAL A 33 -11.24 -12.93 -2.78
N PRO A 34 -10.24 -13.75 -3.14
CA PRO A 34 -10.48 -14.94 -3.93
C PRO A 34 -11.53 -15.84 -3.27
N LEU A 35 -12.49 -16.35 -4.05
CA LEU A 35 -13.59 -17.18 -3.53
C LEU A 35 -13.09 -18.35 -2.67
N LYS A 36 -11.95 -18.95 -3.04
CA LYS A 36 -11.30 -20.01 -2.25
C LYS A 36 -10.89 -19.54 -0.85
N ARG A 37 -10.32 -18.34 -0.72
CA ARG A 37 -9.94 -17.78 0.59
C ARG A 37 -11.17 -17.52 1.45
N LEU A 38 -12.23 -16.94 0.88
CA LEU A 38 -13.48 -16.72 1.59
C LEU A 38 -14.13 -18.03 2.05
N PHE A 39 -14.15 -19.03 1.16
CA PHE A 39 -14.66 -20.36 1.47
C PHE A 39 -13.89 -20.99 2.64
N LEU A 40 -12.55 -21.00 2.59
CA LEU A 40 -11.73 -21.55 3.68
C LEU A 40 -11.95 -20.82 5.00
N LEU A 41 -12.06 -19.49 4.99
CA LEU A 41 -12.38 -18.70 6.18
C LEU A 41 -13.75 -19.06 6.76
N HIS A 42 -14.75 -19.27 5.91
CA HIS A 42 -16.07 -19.70 6.35
C HIS A 42 -16.03 -21.12 6.94
N THR A 43 -15.30 -22.05 6.29
CA THR A 43 -15.12 -23.43 6.77
C THR A 43 -14.44 -23.46 8.14
N ILE A 44 -13.36 -22.69 8.34
CA ILE A 44 -12.66 -22.64 9.64
C ILE A 44 -13.58 -22.13 10.74
N LYS A 45 -14.37 -21.08 10.45
CA LYS A 45 -15.35 -20.53 11.42
C LYS A 45 -16.50 -21.47 11.75
N GLY A 46 -16.87 -22.34 10.81
CA GLY A 46 -17.98 -23.28 10.96
C GLY A 46 -17.59 -24.67 11.48
N ALA A 47 -16.33 -25.07 11.35
CA ALA A 47 -15.86 -26.39 11.73
C ALA A 47 -15.52 -26.48 13.23
N PHE A 48 -15.71 -27.67 13.83
CA PHE A 48 -15.24 -27.92 15.19
C PHE A 48 -13.70 -27.81 15.22
N VAL A 49 -13.19 -27.02 16.15
CA VAL A 49 -11.75 -26.79 16.28
C VAL A 49 -11.01 -28.11 16.50
N GLY A 50 -9.99 -28.36 15.69
CA GLY A 50 -9.21 -29.60 15.74
C GLY A 50 -9.82 -30.79 14.98
N SER A 51 -11.01 -30.64 14.38
CA SER A 51 -11.51 -31.61 13.40
C SER A 51 -10.61 -31.66 12.16
N GLN A 52 -10.65 -32.78 11.43
CA GLN A 52 -9.90 -32.92 10.19
C GLN A 52 -10.23 -31.82 9.18
N GLU A 53 -11.51 -31.44 9.07
CA GLU A 53 -11.97 -30.35 8.21
C GLU A 53 -11.36 -28.99 8.61
N HIS A 54 -11.35 -28.68 9.91
CA HIS A 54 -10.72 -27.46 10.44
C HIS A 54 -9.22 -27.44 10.15
N LEU A 55 -8.52 -28.55 10.40
CA LEU A 55 -7.08 -28.67 10.18
C LEU A 55 -6.72 -28.54 8.70
N ASP A 56 -7.45 -29.21 7.81
CA ASP A 56 -7.22 -29.16 6.37
C ASP A 56 -7.52 -27.78 5.79
N ALA A 57 -8.59 -27.12 6.24
CA ALA A 57 -8.93 -25.77 5.81
C ALA A 57 -7.91 -24.73 6.28
N THR A 58 -7.42 -24.87 7.53
CA THR A 58 -6.37 -24.01 8.10
C THR A 58 -5.08 -24.14 7.31
N LYS A 59 -4.62 -25.37 7.08
CA LYS A 59 -3.42 -25.65 6.29
C LYS A 59 -3.51 -25.06 4.87
N GLN A 60 -4.64 -25.24 4.19
CA GLN A 60 -4.84 -24.66 2.86
C GLN A 60 -4.84 -23.13 2.87
N LEU A 61 -5.36 -22.51 3.93
CA LEU A 61 -5.35 -21.06 4.07
C LEU A 61 -3.92 -20.53 4.32
N ASP A 62 -3.14 -21.23 5.14
CA ASP A 62 -1.74 -20.92 5.42
C ASP A 62 -0.89 -21.02 4.15
N ASP A 63 -1.08 -22.07 3.34
CA ASP A 63 -0.40 -22.22 2.05
C ASP A 63 -0.69 -21.02 1.12
N ILE A 64 -1.95 -20.57 1.05
CA ILE A 64 -2.36 -19.40 0.26
C ILE A 64 -1.68 -18.12 0.78
N ILE A 65 -1.67 -17.92 2.10
CA ILE A 65 -1.09 -16.73 2.72
C ILE A 65 0.43 -16.71 2.52
N SER A 66 1.09 -17.83 2.81
CA SER A 66 2.54 -18.01 2.64
C SER A 66 2.96 -17.74 1.20
N LYS A 67 2.22 -18.32 0.23
CA LYS A 67 2.49 -18.09 -1.18
C LYS A 67 2.38 -16.61 -1.58
N ARG A 68 1.34 -15.90 -1.13
CA ARG A 68 1.18 -14.46 -1.42
C ARG A 68 2.29 -13.61 -0.80
N ARG A 69 2.65 -13.88 0.45
CA ARG A 69 3.77 -13.20 1.11
C ARG A 69 5.08 -13.39 0.34
N GLN A 70 5.32 -14.60 -0.15
CA GLN A 70 6.50 -14.87 -0.96
C GLN A 70 6.49 -14.08 -2.28
N GLU A 71 5.34 -14.00 -2.95
CA GLU A 71 5.20 -13.24 -4.19
C GLU A 71 5.40 -11.74 -3.96
N GLU A 72 4.81 -11.18 -2.90
CA GLU A 72 5.02 -9.80 -2.47
C GLU A 72 6.51 -9.53 -2.19
N HIS A 73 7.16 -10.41 -1.42
CA HIS A 73 8.60 -10.30 -1.14
C HIS A 73 9.45 -10.36 -2.41
N ASN A 74 9.13 -11.25 -3.34
CA ASN A 74 9.82 -11.34 -4.63
C ASN A 74 9.68 -10.03 -5.43
N ILE A 75 8.48 -9.47 -5.48
CA ILE A 75 8.19 -8.23 -6.20
C ILE A 75 8.93 -7.05 -5.56
N ASP A 76 8.94 -6.95 -4.23
CA ASP A 76 9.67 -5.92 -3.52
C ASP A 76 11.18 -6.03 -3.73
N HIS A 77 11.70 -7.26 -3.69
CA HIS A 77 13.11 -7.50 -3.97
C HIS A 77 13.46 -7.16 -5.42
N MET A 78 12.62 -7.55 -6.39
CA MET A 78 12.77 -7.15 -7.79
C MET A 78 12.71 -5.64 -7.95
N LYS A 79 11.76 -4.95 -7.30
CA LYS A 79 11.64 -3.50 -7.32
C LYS A 79 12.92 -2.84 -6.78
N LYS A 80 13.42 -3.30 -5.63
CA LYS A 80 14.67 -2.81 -5.04
C LYS A 80 15.89 -3.09 -5.92
N SER A 81 15.92 -4.21 -6.63
CA SER A 81 17.03 -4.56 -7.53
C SER A 81 17.00 -3.74 -8.83
N LEU A 82 15.82 -3.65 -9.47
CA LEU A 82 15.64 -2.95 -10.74
C LEU A 82 15.65 -1.43 -10.60
N PHE A 83 15.14 -0.90 -9.48
CA PHE A 83 15.01 0.53 -9.24
C PHE A 83 16.00 1.07 -8.19
N GLY A 84 16.81 0.21 -7.57
CA GLY A 84 17.61 0.57 -6.40
C GLY A 84 16.72 0.75 -5.16
N GLN A 85 17.31 1.07 -4.01
CA GLN A 85 16.59 1.64 -2.85
C GLN A 85 15.53 2.67 -3.25
N PRO A 86 14.52 2.96 -2.39
CA PRO A 86 13.36 3.71 -2.84
C PRO A 86 13.85 4.93 -3.59
N PHE A 87 13.35 5.08 -4.82
CA PHE A 87 13.26 6.39 -5.41
C PHE A 87 14.61 6.90 -5.98
N ARG A 88 15.13 6.22 -7.03
CA ARG A 88 16.10 6.83 -7.96
C ARG A 88 15.61 8.19 -8.51
N ASN A 89 14.30 8.35 -8.58
CA ASN A 89 13.64 9.61 -8.91
C ASN A 89 13.42 10.55 -7.71
N GLN A 90 13.90 10.31 -6.48
CA GLN A 90 13.50 11.15 -5.33
C GLN A 90 14.15 12.50 -5.42
N THR A 91 15.41 12.47 -5.81
CA THR A 91 16.17 13.65 -6.17
C THR A 91 15.49 14.40 -7.32
N CYS A 92 15.03 13.68 -8.35
CA CYS A 92 14.29 14.30 -9.45
C CYS A 92 12.97 14.91 -8.96
N PHE A 93 12.12 14.14 -8.30
CA PHE A 93 10.81 14.54 -7.80
C PHE A 93 10.93 15.73 -6.85
N ASN A 94 11.82 15.68 -5.86
CA ASN A 94 12.07 16.80 -4.96
C ASN A 94 12.58 18.03 -5.72
N SER A 95 13.42 17.84 -6.75
CA SER A 95 13.91 18.94 -7.57
C SER A 95 12.78 19.55 -8.41
N LEU A 96 11.95 18.75 -9.07
CA LEU A 96 10.85 19.23 -9.90
C LEU A 96 9.76 19.89 -9.05
N MET A 97 9.43 19.29 -7.90
CA MET A 97 8.50 19.85 -6.92
C MET A 97 9.01 21.19 -6.38
N GLY A 98 10.27 21.28 -5.98
CA GLY A 98 10.85 22.54 -5.50
C GLY A 98 10.87 23.65 -6.57
N ILE A 99 11.03 23.30 -7.84
CA ILE A 99 10.92 24.24 -8.97
C ILE A 99 9.48 24.71 -9.16
N TYR A 100 8.53 23.77 -9.14
CA TYR A 100 7.10 24.09 -9.22
C TYR A 100 6.70 25.04 -8.09
N GLU A 101 7.01 24.71 -6.84
CA GLU A 101 6.63 25.53 -5.69
C GLU A 101 7.24 26.93 -5.74
N LYS A 102 8.48 27.05 -6.22
CA LYS A 102 9.16 28.33 -6.37
C LYS A 102 8.51 29.24 -7.42
N ILE A 103 7.94 28.66 -8.48
CA ILE A 103 7.42 29.41 -9.63
C ILE A 103 5.89 29.60 -9.55
N CYS A 104 5.17 28.56 -9.17
CA CYS A 104 3.71 28.48 -9.16
C CYS A 104 3.11 28.59 -7.74
N GLY A 105 3.93 28.46 -6.69
CA GLY A 105 3.47 28.39 -5.30
C GLY A 105 3.18 26.98 -4.81
N HIS A 106 2.92 26.83 -3.51
CA HIS A 106 2.68 25.54 -2.88
C HIS A 106 1.48 24.80 -3.48
N LEU A 107 1.62 23.49 -3.68
CA LEU A 107 0.48 22.64 -3.99
C LEU A 107 -0.51 22.66 -2.83
N SER A 108 -1.78 22.86 -3.14
CA SER A 108 -2.83 22.72 -2.13
C SER A 108 -2.87 21.26 -1.65
N PRO A 109 -3.00 21.01 -0.33
CA PRO A 109 -3.13 19.67 0.23
C PRO A 109 -4.35 18.90 -0.32
N TYR A 110 -5.29 19.59 -0.97
CA TYR A 110 -6.44 18.97 -1.63
C TYR A 110 -6.07 18.25 -2.94
N VAL A 111 -4.86 18.43 -3.48
CA VAL A 111 -4.48 17.97 -4.81
C VAL A 111 -3.30 16.98 -4.80
N SER A 112 -3.34 16.03 -3.87
CA SER A 112 -2.39 14.90 -3.71
C SER A 112 -2.28 13.96 -4.93
N LYS A 113 -3.06 14.20 -5.99
CA LYS A 113 -2.90 13.50 -7.28
C LYS A 113 -1.69 13.99 -8.09
N HIS A 114 -1.24 15.23 -7.89
CA HIS A 114 -0.15 15.81 -8.68
C HIS A 114 1.25 15.36 -8.26
N GLU A 115 1.39 14.78 -7.06
CA GLU A 115 2.64 14.14 -6.66
C GLU A 115 2.96 12.95 -7.57
N ARG A 116 1.93 12.20 -8.00
CA ARG A 116 2.14 11.13 -8.99
C ARG A 116 2.50 11.71 -10.36
N ASP A 117 1.79 12.75 -10.80
CA ASP A 117 2.06 13.36 -12.12
C ASP A 117 3.50 13.89 -12.21
N ILE A 118 4.04 14.50 -11.13
CA ILE A 118 5.43 14.97 -11.09
C ILE A 118 6.42 13.80 -11.04
N ALA A 119 6.07 12.69 -10.39
CA ALA A 119 6.89 11.48 -10.42
C ALA A 119 6.94 10.87 -11.84
N ASP A 120 5.84 10.89 -12.58
CA ASP A 120 5.77 10.42 -13.97
C ASP A 120 6.62 11.30 -14.91
N LEU A 121 6.73 12.62 -14.65
CA LEU A 121 7.66 13.50 -15.37
C LEU A 121 9.12 13.08 -15.17
N CYS A 122 9.47 12.60 -13.97
CA CYS A 122 10.80 12.06 -13.71
C CYS A 122 11.05 10.75 -14.47
N ASP A 123 10.07 9.87 -14.55
CA ASP A 123 10.16 8.65 -15.35
C ASP A 123 10.30 8.96 -16.85
N ALA A 124 9.72 10.06 -17.32
CA ALA A 124 9.88 10.58 -18.68
C ALA A 124 11.22 11.28 -18.95
N GLY A 125 12.08 11.43 -17.93
CA GLY A 125 13.39 12.08 -18.06
C GLY A 125 13.34 13.60 -18.17
N VAL A 126 12.28 14.25 -17.67
CA VAL A 126 12.15 15.70 -17.66
C VAL A 126 13.24 16.33 -16.78
N THR A 127 13.92 17.33 -17.33
CA THR A 127 14.98 18.06 -16.63
C THR A 127 14.42 19.24 -15.82
N ALA A 128 15.18 19.67 -14.81
CA ALA A 128 14.89 20.87 -14.04
C ALA A 128 14.64 22.12 -14.91
N SER A 129 15.42 22.30 -15.98
CA SER A 129 15.26 23.44 -16.89
C SER A 129 13.93 23.42 -17.63
N GLN A 130 13.53 22.25 -18.14
CA GLN A 130 12.25 22.09 -18.85
C GLN A 130 11.06 22.35 -17.92
N MET A 131 11.15 21.87 -16.68
CA MET A 131 10.13 22.14 -15.66
C MET A 131 10.04 23.63 -15.34
N ALA A 132 11.18 24.32 -15.18
CA ALA A 132 11.21 25.75 -14.89
C ALA A 132 10.60 26.57 -16.03
N GLU A 133 10.97 26.28 -17.28
CA GLU A 133 10.44 26.97 -18.46
C GLU A 133 8.93 26.77 -18.58
N ALA A 134 8.44 25.52 -18.47
CA ALA A 134 7.02 25.22 -18.51
C ALA A 134 6.24 25.90 -17.37
N SER A 135 6.82 25.94 -16.17
CA SER A 135 6.21 26.58 -15.00
C SER A 135 6.11 28.10 -15.18
N VAL A 136 7.15 28.75 -15.72
CA VAL A 136 7.11 30.20 -16.03
C VAL A 136 6.03 30.49 -17.06
N GLN A 137 6.01 29.70 -18.15
CA GLN A 137 5.02 29.87 -19.21
C GLN A 137 3.58 29.66 -18.72
N THR A 138 3.36 28.81 -17.72
CA THR A 138 2.01 28.47 -17.26
C THR A 138 1.53 29.36 -16.10
N CYS A 139 2.40 29.63 -15.13
CA CYS A 139 2.04 30.24 -13.85
C CYS A 139 2.34 31.74 -13.77
N GLN A 140 3.26 32.27 -14.61
CA GLN A 140 3.62 33.69 -14.59
C GLN A 140 3.03 34.48 -15.77
N LEU A 141 2.55 33.79 -16.81
CA LEU A 141 1.84 34.42 -17.94
C LEU A 141 0.31 34.50 -17.74
N ASN A 142 -0.19 34.22 -16.53
CA ASN A 142 -1.60 34.34 -16.15
C ASN A 142 -1.77 35.28 -14.97
#